data_AF-R5CID8-F1
#
_entry.id   AF-R5CID8-F1
#
_cell.length_a   1.000
_cell.length_b   1.000
_cell.length_c   1.000
_cell.angle_alpha   90.00
_cell.angle_beta   90.00
_cell.angle_gamma   90.00
#
_symmetry.space_group_name_H-M   'P 1'
#
loop_
_entity.id
_entity.type
_entity.pdbx_description
1 polymer ?
#
loop_
_entity_poly.entity_id
_entity_poly.type
_entity_poly.pdbx_seq_one_letter_code
_entity_poly.pdbx_strand_id
1 'polypeptide(L)'
;MSSNKIERKIDEIEDFLETCKYKPLSKDYILVNRERIDTLVEELRDVIPDEVARYREVLDQKDAIFADAKDKAQALIQKATEQMNQQINEEEVMKQAYEQANQMMSAANQEASDTTQKATDQANEMVMSAQNQANDIMTQAQQQSTAMVQEAQNQAQMIVSAASEQVNEYNRQAQAYLSDMLAHLEQLTQSVISDTNNVYQSTLQSMNSYLQNVQNDRNALLQQQQQSEAARAQATMAEQAAANQAVQEAGAQAQAAAIAQQQAAAAAADNQTADAEVQEG
;
A
#
# COMPACT_ATOMS: atom_id res chain seq x y z
N MET A 1 39.66 81.26 -95.91
CA MET A 1 39.50 82.72 -96.05
C MET A 1 38.75 82.97 -97.35
N SER A 2 37.43 83.03 -97.27
CA SER A 2 36.60 83.35 -98.43
C SER A 2 36.89 84.80 -98.81
N SER A 3 37.57 85.03 -99.93
CA SER A 3 37.75 86.36 -100.50
C SER A 3 36.35 86.97 -100.69
N ASN A 4 36.05 87.97 -99.87
CA ASN A 4 34.72 88.55 -99.70
C ASN A 4 34.30 89.21 -101.02
N LYS A 5 33.06 88.98 -101.46
CA LYS A 5 32.56 89.50 -102.73
C LYS A 5 32.61 91.03 -102.78
N ILE A 6 32.47 91.70 -101.61
CA ILE A 6 32.66 93.14 -101.46
C ILE A 6 34.10 93.54 -101.76
N GLU A 7 35.07 92.89 -101.10
CA GLU A 7 36.51 93.14 -101.32
C GLU A 7 36.87 92.97 -102.79
N ARG A 8 36.38 91.91 -103.44
CA ARG A 8 36.62 91.67 -104.87
C ARG A 8 36.06 92.78 -105.79
N LYS A 9 34.95 93.40 -105.42
CA LYS A 9 34.34 94.50 -106.18
C LYS A 9 35.01 95.84 -105.90
N ILE A 10 35.55 96.03 -104.70
CA ILE A 10 36.42 97.16 -104.36
C ILE A 10 37.73 97.06 -105.15
N ASP A 11 38.39 95.90 -105.14
CA ASP A 11 39.61 95.64 -105.93
C ASP A 11 39.38 95.94 -107.42
N GLU A 12 38.24 95.51 -107.99
CA GLU A 12 37.89 95.77 -109.40
C GLU A 12 37.67 97.26 -109.71
N ILE A 13 37.14 98.04 -108.75
CA ILE A 13 37.01 99.50 -108.86
C ILE A 13 38.39 100.16 -108.78
N GLU A 14 39.23 99.73 -107.83
CA GLU A 14 40.57 100.25 -107.64
C GLU A 14 41.43 100.03 -108.89
N ASP A 15 41.46 98.80 -109.41
CA ASP A 15 42.15 98.43 -110.66
C ASP A 15 41.66 99.30 -111.84
N PHE A 16 40.36 99.54 -111.95
CA PHE A 16 39.81 100.39 -113.01
C PHE A 16 40.28 101.86 -112.88
N LEU A 17 40.29 102.41 -111.66
CA LEU A 17 40.75 103.77 -111.42
C LEU A 17 42.25 103.94 -111.72
N GLU A 18 43.08 102.92 -111.45
CA GLU A 18 44.51 102.93 -111.79
C GLU A 18 44.76 102.97 -113.31
N THR A 19 43.91 102.34 -114.11
CA THR A 19 44.04 102.33 -115.59
C THR A 19 43.55 103.61 -116.28
N CYS A 20 42.90 104.51 -115.55
CA CYS A 20 42.38 105.76 -116.10
C CYS A 20 43.48 106.77 -116.41
N LYS A 21 43.35 107.50 -117.53
CA LYS A 21 44.35 108.49 -117.96
C LYS A 21 44.22 109.79 -117.16
N TYR A 22 45.35 110.41 -116.82
CA TYR A 22 45.37 111.73 -116.23
C TYR A 22 44.82 112.80 -117.16
N LYS A 23 44.10 113.77 -116.59
CA LYS A 23 43.69 114.96 -117.31
C LYS A 23 44.95 115.74 -117.75
N PRO A 24 45.02 116.25 -118.99
CA PRO A 24 46.17 117.02 -119.45
C PRO A 24 46.50 118.17 -118.48
N LEU A 25 47.77 118.27 -118.09
CA LEU A 25 48.32 119.26 -117.13
C LEU A 25 47.88 119.10 -115.66
N SER A 26 47.32 117.96 -115.26
CA SER A 26 46.99 117.65 -113.87
C SER A 26 47.64 116.35 -113.40
N LYS A 27 48.18 116.33 -112.18
CA LYS A 27 48.72 115.12 -111.53
C LYS A 27 47.74 114.46 -110.55
N ASP A 28 46.69 115.18 -110.14
CA ASP A 28 45.77 114.73 -109.09
C ASP A 28 44.38 114.36 -109.63
N TYR A 29 44.12 114.62 -110.91
CA TYR A 29 42.81 114.39 -111.54
C TYR A 29 42.92 113.43 -112.71
N ILE A 30 42.20 112.30 -112.62
CA ILE A 30 42.04 111.30 -113.67
C ILE A 30 40.74 111.54 -114.45
N LEU A 31 40.77 111.23 -115.74
CA LEU A 31 39.60 111.22 -116.62
C LEU A 31 38.97 109.83 -116.52
N VAL A 32 37.85 109.74 -115.82
CA VAL A 32 37.11 108.49 -115.62
C VAL A 32 35.96 108.41 -116.60
N ASN A 33 35.77 107.24 -117.22
CA ASN A 33 34.55 106.97 -117.97
C ASN A 33 33.39 106.85 -116.98
N ARG A 34 32.47 107.82 -117.03
CA ARG A 34 31.35 107.92 -116.11
C ARG A 34 30.46 106.67 -116.11
N GLU A 35 30.11 106.16 -117.29
CA GLU A 35 29.24 104.98 -117.41
C GLU A 35 29.89 103.74 -116.76
N ARG A 36 31.20 103.55 -116.98
CA ARG A 36 31.92 102.39 -116.45
C ARG A 36 32.09 102.44 -114.92
N ILE A 37 32.41 103.60 -114.33
CA ILE A 37 32.51 103.72 -112.86
C ILE A 37 31.14 103.63 -112.20
N ASP A 38 30.10 104.20 -112.81
CA ASP A 38 28.73 104.12 -112.31
C ASP A 38 28.29 102.64 -112.27
N THR A 39 28.58 101.84 -113.31
CA THR A 39 28.31 100.39 -113.33
C THR A 39 29.06 99.65 -112.23
N LEU A 40 30.36 99.90 -112.05
CA LEU A 40 31.15 99.19 -111.02
C LEU A 40 30.68 99.51 -109.60
N VAL A 41 30.31 100.77 -109.33
CA VAL A 41 29.75 101.19 -108.04
C VAL A 41 28.35 100.62 -107.82
N GLU A 42 27.53 100.52 -108.88
CA GLU A 42 26.21 99.88 -108.84
C GLU A 42 26.33 98.38 -108.53
N GLU A 43 27.24 97.66 -109.20
CA GLU A 43 27.52 96.26 -108.92
C GLU A 43 28.03 96.03 -107.48
N LEU A 44 28.91 96.90 -106.97
CA LEU A 44 29.33 96.86 -105.56
C LEU A 44 28.14 97.10 -104.63
N ARG A 45 27.28 98.06 -104.96
CA ARG A 45 26.08 98.39 -104.18
C ARG A 45 25.06 97.25 -104.17
N ASP A 46 24.96 96.47 -105.23
CA ASP A 46 24.09 95.30 -105.31
C ASP A 46 24.62 94.12 -104.50
N VAL A 47 25.94 93.96 -104.40
CA VAL A 47 26.58 92.86 -103.64
C VAL A 47 26.59 93.09 -102.12
N ILE A 48 26.66 94.35 -101.67
CA ILE A 48 26.74 94.70 -100.24
C ILE A 48 25.53 94.16 -99.41
N PRO A 49 24.26 94.36 -99.83
CA PRO A 49 23.10 93.84 -99.09
C PRO A 49 23.14 92.34 -98.86
N ASP A 50 23.51 91.57 -99.89
CA ASP A 50 23.58 90.10 -99.82
C ASP A 50 24.66 89.63 -98.86
N GLU A 51 25.85 90.25 -98.89
CA GLU A 51 26.94 89.85 -97.98
C GLU A 51 26.66 90.28 -96.53
N VAL A 52 26.05 91.44 -96.31
CA VAL A 52 25.59 91.87 -94.96
C VAL A 52 24.49 90.93 -94.44
N ALA A 53 23.55 90.50 -95.29
CA ALA A 53 22.53 89.52 -94.92
C ALA A 53 23.15 88.18 -94.52
N ARG A 54 24.15 87.70 -95.28
CA ARG A 54 24.89 86.48 -94.98
C ARG A 54 25.67 86.56 -93.66
N TYR A 55 26.32 87.68 -93.36
CA TYR A 55 27.00 87.86 -92.07
C TYR A 55 26.03 87.87 -90.89
N ARG A 56 24.87 88.51 -91.04
CA ARG A 56 23.81 88.47 -90.02
C ARG A 56 23.32 87.05 -89.80
N GLU A 57 23.11 86.29 -90.86
CA GLU A 57 22.72 84.87 -90.75
C GLU A 57 23.76 84.04 -89.99
N VAL A 58 25.06 84.23 -90.24
CA VAL A 58 26.13 83.55 -89.48
C VAL A 58 26.13 83.96 -88.01
N LEU A 59 25.89 85.23 -87.70
CA LEU A 59 25.79 85.71 -86.32
C LEU A 59 24.56 85.12 -85.61
N ASP A 60 23.41 85.10 -86.27
CA ASP A 60 22.18 84.51 -85.75
C ASP A 60 22.36 83.00 -85.52
N GLN A 61 23.00 82.29 -86.46
CA GLN A 61 23.37 80.88 -86.29
C GLN A 61 24.33 80.67 -85.12
N LYS A 62 25.33 81.53 -84.95
CA LYS A 62 26.28 81.48 -83.83
C LYS A 62 25.56 81.67 -82.50
N ASP A 63 24.70 82.67 -82.40
CA ASP A 63 23.94 82.96 -81.18
C ASP A 63 22.93 81.84 -80.88
N ALA A 64 22.32 81.24 -81.90
CA ALA A 64 21.49 80.04 -81.75
C ALA A 64 22.29 78.84 -81.24
N ILE A 65 23.49 78.59 -81.76
CA ILE A 65 24.38 77.53 -81.27
C ILE A 65 24.80 77.79 -79.82
N PHE A 66 25.12 79.03 -79.46
CA PHE A 66 25.49 79.37 -78.08
C PHE A 66 24.31 79.21 -77.11
N ALA A 67 23.10 79.60 -77.52
CA ALA A 67 21.89 79.38 -76.74
C ALA A 67 21.64 77.89 -76.53
N ASP A 68 21.65 77.08 -77.59
CA ASP A 68 21.47 75.63 -77.53
C ASP A 68 22.57 74.95 -76.68
N ALA A 69 23.83 75.37 -76.80
CA ALA A 69 24.92 74.86 -75.98
C ALA A 69 24.74 75.20 -74.49
N LYS A 70 24.26 76.40 -74.18
CA LYS A 70 23.98 76.84 -72.81
C LYS A 70 22.80 76.05 -72.23
N ASP A 71 21.74 75.87 -72.99
CA ASP A 71 20.56 75.11 -72.59
C ASP A 71 20.92 73.64 -72.34
N LYS A 72 21.72 73.03 -73.22
CA LYS A 72 22.24 71.67 -73.04
C LYS A 72 23.14 71.54 -71.81
N ALA A 73 24.03 72.52 -71.57
CA ALA A 73 24.89 72.51 -70.39
C ALA A 73 24.06 72.62 -69.10
N GLN A 74 23.05 73.49 -69.08
CA GLN A 74 22.14 73.62 -67.94
C GLN A 74 21.32 72.35 -67.71
N ALA A 75 20.77 71.75 -68.78
CA ALA A 75 20.04 70.50 -68.69
C ALA A 75 20.92 69.34 -68.18
N LEU A 76 22.19 69.28 -68.61
CA LEU A 76 23.14 68.27 -68.14
C LEU A 76 23.49 68.44 -66.67
N ILE A 77 23.72 69.69 -66.21
CA ILE A 77 23.96 69.99 -64.79
C ILE A 77 22.73 69.62 -63.95
N GLN A 78 21.54 69.96 -64.41
CA GLN A 78 20.29 69.64 -63.71
C GLN A 78 20.11 68.12 -63.59
N LYS A 79 20.28 67.39 -64.70
CA LYS A 79 20.19 65.93 -64.70
C LYS A 79 21.24 65.26 -63.79
N ALA A 80 22.49 65.74 -63.81
CA ALA A 80 23.54 65.22 -62.93
C ALA A 80 23.22 65.49 -61.45
N THR A 81 22.65 66.65 -61.14
CA THR A 81 22.24 67.01 -59.77
C THR A 81 21.09 66.13 -59.29
N GLU A 82 20.08 65.89 -60.13
CA GLU A 82 18.98 64.98 -59.83
C GLU A 82 19.46 63.53 -59.57
N GLN A 83 20.36 63.03 -60.42
CA GLN A 83 20.95 61.70 -60.24
C GLN A 83 21.80 61.60 -58.96
N MET A 84 22.60 62.61 -58.65
CA MET A 84 23.36 62.65 -57.40
C MET A 84 22.43 62.63 -56.18
N ASN A 85 21.37 63.44 -56.18
CA ASN A 85 20.40 63.46 -55.10
C ASN A 85 19.68 62.10 -54.93
N GLN A 86 19.37 61.42 -56.04
CA GLN A 86 18.80 60.07 -56.00
C GLN A 86 19.78 59.07 -55.38
N GLN A 87 21.04 59.06 -55.82
CA GLN A 87 22.05 58.15 -55.28
C GLN A 87 22.31 58.37 -53.78
N ILE A 88 22.43 59.62 -53.34
CA ILE A 88 22.59 59.94 -51.92
C ILE A 88 21.39 59.45 -51.11
N ASN A 89 20.17 59.63 -51.62
CA ASN A 89 18.97 59.15 -50.94
C ASN A 89 18.92 57.62 -50.89
N GLU A 90 19.30 56.92 -51.96
CA GLU A 90 19.39 55.46 -52.00
C GLU A 90 20.43 54.91 -51.01
N GLU A 91 21.62 55.51 -50.95
CA GLU A 91 22.66 55.13 -49.99
C GLU A 91 22.23 55.36 -48.54
N GLU A 92 21.58 56.48 -48.26
CA GLU A 92 21.07 56.79 -46.91
C GLU A 92 19.98 55.79 -46.49
N VAL A 93 19.04 55.47 -47.39
CA VAL A 93 18.02 54.45 -47.14
C VAL A 93 18.67 53.08 -46.90
N MET A 94 19.67 52.71 -47.69
CA MET A 94 20.39 51.45 -47.54
C MET A 94 21.12 51.38 -46.18
N LYS A 95 21.80 52.46 -45.80
CA LYS A 95 22.50 52.56 -44.52
C LYS A 95 21.53 52.42 -43.35
N GLN A 96 20.41 53.14 -43.40
CA GLN A 96 19.36 53.04 -42.37
C GLN A 96 18.77 51.64 -42.29
N ALA A 97 18.52 50.99 -43.43
CA ALA A 97 18.04 49.61 -43.46
C ALA A 97 19.06 48.64 -42.83
N TYR A 98 20.35 48.85 -43.07
CA TYR A 98 21.42 48.03 -42.48
C TYR A 98 21.53 48.21 -40.96
N GLU A 99 21.44 49.46 -40.48
CA GLU A 99 21.40 49.76 -39.04
C GLU A 99 20.17 49.11 -38.37
N GLN A 100 18.99 49.22 -38.97
CA GLN A 100 17.77 48.59 -38.47
C GLN A 100 17.88 47.06 -38.47
N ALA A 101 18.43 46.47 -39.53
CA ALA A 101 18.64 45.02 -39.60
C ALA A 101 19.59 44.53 -38.49
N ASN A 102 20.69 45.25 -38.24
CA ASN A 102 21.62 44.91 -37.16
C ASN A 102 20.98 45.05 -35.78
N GLN A 103 20.19 46.10 -35.56
CA GLN A 103 19.43 46.26 -34.31
C GLN A 103 18.43 45.13 -34.12
N MET A 104 17.68 44.77 -35.16
CA MET A 104 16.73 43.66 -35.13
C MET A 104 17.43 42.33 -34.83
N MET A 105 18.58 42.07 -35.47
CA MET A 105 19.34 40.84 -35.26
C MET A 105 19.93 40.78 -33.84
N SER A 106 20.42 41.91 -33.33
CA SER A 106 20.88 42.02 -31.94
C SER A 106 19.75 41.78 -30.93
N ALA A 107 18.58 42.38 -31.16
CA ALA A 107 17.41 42.19 -30.31
C ALA A 107 16.91 40.73 -30.33
N ALA A 108 16.83 40.12 -31.52
CA ALA A 108 16.45 38.73 -31.68
C ALA A 108 17.43 37.77 -30.98
N ASN A 109 18.73 38.03 -31.09
CA ASN A 109 19.75 37.22 -30.40
C ASN A 109 19.65 37.35 -28.88
N GLN A 110 19.41 38.56 -28.37
CA GLN A 110 19.20 38.78 -26.93
C GLN A 110 17.94 38.06 -26.45
N GLU A 111 16.83 38.20 -27.16
CA GLU A 111 15.57 37.54 -26.81
C GLU A 111 15.69 36.01 -26.85
N ALA A 112 16.39 35.46 -27.84
CA ALA A 112 16.66 34.02 -27.92
C ALA A 112 17.52 33.53 -26.75
N SER A 113 18.54 34.29 -26.37
CA SER A 113 19.38 34.02 -25.19
C SER A 113 18.55 34.05 -23.91
N ASP A 114 17.74 35.10 -23.71
CA ASP A 114 16.89 35.27 -22.54
C ASP A 114 15.84 34.16 -22.44
N THR A 115 15.25 33.76 -23.56
CA THR A 115 14.28 32.66 -23.62
C THR A 115 14.94 31.33 -23.26
N THR A 116 16.13 31.07 -23.80
CA THR A 116 16.89 29.85 -23.51
C THR A 116 17.31 29.79 -22.04
N GLN A 117 17.74 30.92 -21.47
CA GLN A 117 18.10 31.01 -20.06
C GLN A 117 16.88 30.78 -19.17
N LYS A 118 15.77 31.46 -19.42
CA LYS A 118 14.51 31.26 -18.68
C LYS A 118 14.03 29.81 -18.76
N ALA A 119 14.07 29.20 -19.94
CA ALA A 119 13.69 27.80 -20.11
C ALA A 119 14.62 26.86 -19.34
N THR A 120 15.93 27.15 -19.31
CA THR A 120 16.92 26.39 -18.55
C THR A 120 16.69 26.52 -17.05
N ASP A 121 16.44 27.73 -16.55
CA ASP A 121 16.15 28.00 -15.14
C ASP A 121 14.88 27.28 -14.70
N GLN A 122 13.81 27.36 -15.50
CA GLN A 122 12.56 26.64 -15.24
C GLN A 122 12.74 25.13 -15.25
N ALA A 123 13.52 24.58 -16.19
CA ALA A 123 13.82 23.15 -16.24
C ALA A 123 14.59 22.71 -14.98
N ASN A 124 15.57 23.49 -14.54
CA ASN A 124 16.33 23.22 -13.31
C ASN A 124 15.43 23.27 -12.07
N GLU A 125 14.56 24.27 -11.95
CA GLU A 125 13.58 24.36 -10.87
C GLU A 125 12.63 23.15 -10.84
N MET A 126 12.13 22.74 -12.02
CA MET A 126 11.26 21.57 -12.14
C MET A 126 11.98 20.29 -11.72
N VAL A 127 13.22 20.09 -12.15
CA VAL A 127 14.04 18.92 -11.78
C VAL A 127 14.31 18.91 -10.28
N MET A 128 14.69 20.04 -9.68
CA MET A 128 14.91 20.14 -8.24
C MET A 128 13.63 19.85 -7.44
N SER A 129 12.50 20.41 -7.86
CA SER A 129 11.20 20.16 -7.24
C SER A 129 10.81 18.68 -7.32
N ALA A 130 10.93 18.07 -8.50
CA ALA A 130 10.66 16.65 -8.70
C ALA A 130 11.57 15.76 -7.85
N GLN A 131 12.85 16.10 -7.73
CA GLN A 131 13.80 15.35 -6.91
C GLN A 131 13.49 15.46 -5.41
N ASN A 132 13.09 16.65 -4.93
CA ASN A 132 12.63 16.83 -3.55
C ASN A 132 11.36 16.03 -3.27
N GLN A 133 10.36 16.09 -4.16
CA GLN A 133 9.14 15.29 -4.03
C GLN A 133 9.44 13.79 -4.02
N ALA A 134 10.35 13.31 -4.87
CA ALA A 134 10.77 11.92 -4.88
C ALA A 134 11.44 11.51 -3.56
N ASN A 135 12.31 12.36 -3.01
CA ASN A 135 12.96 12.13 -1.71
C ASN A 135 11.94 12.09 -0.56
N ASP A 136 10.95 12.97 -0.58
CA ASP A 136 9.88 13.00 0.42
C ASP A 136 9.03 11.73 0.36
N ILE A 137 8.63 11.30 -0.84
CA ILE A 137 7.88 10.05 -1.04
C ILE A 137 8.71 8.85 -0.55
N MET A 138 9.99 8.79 -0.89
CA MET A 138 10.88 7.70 -0.46
C MET A 138 11.02 7.67 1.07
N THR A 139 11.16 8.84 1.70
CA THR A 139 11.26 8.96 3.15
C THR A 139 9.96 8.52 3.83
N GLN A 140 8.81 8.96 3.33
CA GLN A 140 7.50 8.56 3.83
C GLN A 140 7.28 7.05 3.67
N ALA A 141 7.61 6.49 2.51
CA ALA A 141 7.51 5.05 2.25
C ALA A 141 8.41 4.25 3.20
N GLN A 142 9.62 4.73 3.48
CA GLN A 142 10.53 4.09 4.44
C GLN A 142 9.95 4.13 5.86
N GLN A 143 9.45 5.28 6.30
CA GLN A 143 8.81 5.42 7.61
C GLN A 143 7.58 4.51 7.75
N GLN A 144 6.72 4.48 6.73
CA GLN A 144 5.53 3.63 6.72
C GLN A 144 5.91 2.14 6.73
N SER A 145 6.93 1.75 5.97
CA SER A 145 7.46 0.38 5.96
C SER A 145 7.98 -0.03 7.33
N THR A 146 8.79 0.83 7.98
CA THR A 146 9.27 0.57 9.34
C THR A 146 8.13 0.47 10.35
N ALA A 147 7.14 1.36 10.28
CA ALA A 147 5.96 1.30 11.14
C ALA A 147 5.16 0.00 10.94
N MET A 148 4.99 -0.44 9.70
CA MET A 148 4.29 -1.69 9.37
C MET A 148 5.04 -2.92 9.92
N VAL A 149 6.37 -2.96 9.78
CA VAL A 149 7.19 -4.03 10.35
C VAL A 149 7.09 -4.05 11.88
N GLN A 150 7.15 -2.88 12.52
CA GLN A 150 7.01 -2.79 13.98
C GLN A 150 5.64 -3.26 14.45
N GLU A 151 4.58 -2.87 13.75
CA GLU A 151 3.22 -3.29 14.06
C GLU A 151 3.07 -4.81 13.89
N ALA A 152 3.59 -5.38 12.79
CA ALA A 152 3.60 -6.82 12.59
C ALA A 152 4.37 -7.57 13.69
N GLN A 153 5.49 -7.03 14.16
CA GLN A 153 6.25 -7.59 15.28
C GLN A 153 5.44 -7.55 16.59
N ASN A 154 4.77 -6.44 16.87
CA ASN A 154 3.91 -6.31 18.06
C ASN A 154 2.75 -7.32 18.00
N GLN A 155 2.09 -7.45 16.85
CA GLN A 155 1.02 -8.43 16.65
C GLN A 155 1.52 -9.86 16.82
N ALA A 156 2.67 -10.21 16.25
CA ALA A 156 3.27 -11.53 16.42
C ALA A 156 3.56 -11.82 17.91
N GLN A 157 4.09 -10.84 18.65
CA GLN A 157 4.36 -10.98 20.08
C GLN A 157 3.06 -11.18 20.88
N MET A 158 1.97 -10.47 20.53
CA MET A 158 0.67 -10.68 21.17
C MET A 158 0.11 -12.07 20.89
N ILE A 159 0.20 -12.56 19.65
CA ILE A 159 -0.25 -13.91 19.28
C ILE A 159 0.51 -14.97 20.07
N VAL A 160 1.85 -14.86 20.14
CA VAL A 160 2.69 -15.80 20.91
C VAL A 160 2.34 -15.77 22.40
N SER A 161 2.10 -14.58 22.95
CA SER A 161 1.74 -14.42 24.36
C SER A 161 0.38 -15.04 24.66
N ALA A 162 -0.63 -14.77 23.82
CA ALA A 162 -1.97 -15.35 23.94
C ALA A 162 -1.95 -16.88 23.80
N ALA A 163 -1.18 -17.41 22.84
CA ALA A 163 -1.01 -18.85 22.67
C ALA A 163 -0.34 -19.49 23.90
N SER A 164 0.67 -18.84 24.47
CA SER A 164 1.34 -19.31 25.69
C SER A 164 0.40 -19.35 26.88
N GLU A 165 -0.44 -18.33 27.04
CA GLU A 165 -1.47 -18.28 28.07
C GLU A 165 -2.51 -19.40 27.89
N GLN A 166 -2.98 -19.60 26.66
CA GLN A 166 -3.92 -20.67 26.35
C GLN A 166 -3.35 -22.08 26.62
N VAL A 167 -2.08 -22.31 26.29
CA VAL A 167 -1.40 -23.58 26.61
C VAL A 167 -1.29 -23.78 28.12
N ASN A 168 -0.96 -22.74 28.87
CA ASN A 168 -0.90 -22.81 30.33
C ASN A 168 -2.27 -23.12 30.94
N GLU A 169 -3.33 -22.54 30.40
CA GLU A 169 -4.69 -22.81 30.82
C GLU A 169 -5.10 -24.25 30.52
N TYR A 170 -4.81 -24.75 29.31
CA TYR A 170 -5.04 -26.16 28.97
C TYR A 170 -4.30 -27.12 29.90
N ASN A 171 -3.03 -26.82 30.23
CA ASN A 171 -2.25 -27.62 31.17
C ASN A 171 -2.86 -27.63 32.58
N ARG A 172 -3.38 -26.51 33.06
CA ARG A 172 -4.09 -26.44 34.35
C ARG A 172 -5.37 -27.27 34.35
N GLN A 173 -6.16 -27.18 33.28
CA GLN A 173 -7.38 -27.98 33.14
C GLN A 173 -7.08 -29.48 33.10
N ALA A 174 -6.04 -29.89 32.36
CA ALA A 174 -5.61 -31.29 32.32
C ALA A 174 -5.13 -31.79 33.69
N GLN A 175 -4.40 -30.97 34.44
CA GLN A 175 -3.97 -31.31 35.80
C GLN A 175 -5.16 -31.42 36.76
N ALA A 176 -6.14 -30.51 36.68
CA ALA A 176 -7.35 -30.57 37.48
C ALA A 176 -8.16 -31.82 37.19
N TYR A 177 -8.33 -32.18 35.91
CA TYR A 177 -9.00 -33.41 35.49
C TYR A 177 -8.29 -34.66 36.02
N LEU A 178 -6.96 -34.71 35.91
CA LEU A 178 -6.17 -35.82 36.45
C LEU A 178 -6.33 -35.92 37.98
N SER A 179 -6.35 -34.78 38.68
CA SER A 179 -6.58 -34.74 40.13
C SER A 179 -7.95 -35.29 40.50
N ASP A 180 -9.01 -34.93 39.76
CA ASP A 180 -10.36 -35.43 39.99
C ASP A 180 -10.46 -36.94 39.76
N MET A 181 -9.84 -37.44 38.69
CA MET A 181 -9.77 -38.88 38.41
C MET A 181 -9.02 -39.64 39.51
N LEU A 182 -7.90 -39.10 40.00
CA LEU A 182 -7.14 -39.69 41.10
C LEU A 182 -7.96 -39.70 42.40
N ALA A 183 -8.68 -38.62 42.71
CA ALA A 183 -9.58 -38.57 43.85
C ALA A 183 -10.70 -39.61 43.75
N HIS A 184 -11.28 -39.79 42.56
CA HIS A 184 -12.28 -40.83 42.33
C HIS A 184 -11.71 -42.25 42.51
N LEU A 185 -10.50 -42.49 42.01
CA LEU A 185 -9.81 -43.78 42.19
C LEU A 185 -9.48 -44.04 43.66
N GLU A 186 -9.07 -43.01 44.40
CA GLU A 186 -8.87 -43.07 45.84
C GLU A 186 -10.17 -43.44 46.56
N GLN A 187 -11.27 -42.76 46.25
CA GLN A 187 -12.58 -43.04 46.84
C GLN A 187 -13.06 -44.47 46.55
N LEU A 188 -12.92 -44.95 45.30
CA LEU A 188 -13.27 -46.33 44.95
C LEU A 188 -12.42 -47.33 45.74
N THR A 189 -11.12 -47.08 45.87
CA THR A 189 -10.21 -47.93 46.64
C THR A 189 -10.60 -47.95 48.12
N GLN A 190 -10.92 -46.79 48.70
CA GLN A 190 -11.41 -46.70 50.09
C GLN A 190 -12.73 -47.46 50.28
N SER A 191 -13.67 -47.34 49.33
CA SER A 191 -14.93 -48.10 49.35
C SER A 191 -14.67 -49.60 49.32
N VAL A 192 -13.83 -50.09 48.41
CA VAL A 192 -13.50 -51.52 48.30
C VAL A 192 -12.83 -52.04 49.58
N ILE A 193 -11.91 -51.28 50.18
CA ILE A 193 -11.29 -51.63 51.47
C ILE A 193 -12.37 -51.73 52.56
N SER A 194 -13.25 -50.73 52.66
CA SER A 194 -14.34 -50.70 53.63
C SER A 194 -15.31 -51.88 53.45
N ASP A 195 -15.77 -52.12 52.22
CA ASP A 195 -16.69 -53.21 51.89
C ASP A 195 -16.06 -54.58 52.19
N THR A 196 -14.77 -54.76 51.84
CA THR A 196 -14.02 -55.97 52.16
C THR A 196 -13.91 -56.18 53.67
N ASN A 197 -13.64 -55.11 54.44
CA ASN A 197 -13.60 -55.19 55.90
C ASN A 197 -14.97 -55.55 56.48
N ASN A 198 -16.05 -54.94 55.99
CA ASN A 198 -17.42 -55.26 56.41
C ASN A 198 -17.78 -56.73 56.13
N VAL A 199 -17.45 -57.25 54.95
CA VAL A 199 -17.65 -58.68 54.61
C VAL A 199 -16.82 -59.58 55.50
N TYR A 200 -15.56 -59.24 55.74
CA TYR A 200 -14.68 -60.00 56.61
C TYR A 200 -15.23 -60.05 58.06
N GLN A 201 -15.66 -58.91 58.59
CA GLN A 201 -16.28 -58.83 59.92
C GLN A 201 -17.59 -59.63 59.99
N SER A 202 -18.46 -59.52 58.99
CA SER A 202 -19.70 -60.30 58.90
C SER A 202 -19.43 -61.81 58.84
N THR A 203 -18.39 -62.23 58.11
CA THR A 203 -17.96 -63.62 58.03
C THR A 203 -17.45 -64.10 59.38
N LEU A 204 -16.61 -63.32 60.06
CA LEU A 204 -16.13 -63.63 61.41
C LEU A 204 -17.28 -63.71 62.42
N GLN A 205 -18.26 -62.80 62.36
CA GLN A 205 -19.46 -62.83 63.20
C GLN A 205 -20.30 -64.08 62.94
N SER A 206 -20.45 -64.47 61.68
CA SER A 206 -21.15 -65.71 61.30
C SER A 206 -20.42 -66.93 61.83
N MET A 207 -19.09 -67.01 61.69
CA MET A 207 -18.27 -68.09 62.24
C MET A 207 -18.37 -68.17 63.77
N ASN A 208 -18.33 -67.03 64.46
CA ASN A 208 -18.52 -66.98 65.92
C ASN A 208 -19.92 -67.43 66.33
N SER A 209 -20.96 -67.07 65.57
CA SER A 209 -22.33 -67.52 65.81
C SER A 209 -22.46 -69.03 65.62
N TYR A 210 -21.85 -69.61 64.58
CA TYR A 210 -21.81 -71.06 64.39
C TYR A 210 -21.08 -71.76 65.55
N LEU A 211 -19.94 -71.24 65.98
CA LEU A 211 -19.22 -71.78 67.13
C LEU A 211 -20.08 -71.74 68.41
N GLN A 212 -20.78 -70.64 68.65
CA GLN A 212 -21.67 -70.49 69.79
C GLN A 212 -22.85 -71.46 69.73
N ASN A 213 -23.45 -71.66 68.55
CA ASN A 213 -24.50 -72.66 68.36
C ASN A 213 -23.99 -74.07 68.65
N VAL A 214 -22.82 -74.45 68.12
CA VAL A 214 -22.20 -75.76 68.40
C VAL A 214 -21.89 -75.94 69.89
N GLN A 215 -21.42 -74.89 70.57
CA GLN A 215 -21.19 -74.92 72.01
C GLN A 215 -22.49 -75.08 72.82
N ASN A 216 -23.54 -74.37 72.42
CA ASN A 216 -24.86 -74.48 73.04
C ASN A 216 -25.46 -75.87 72.83
N ASP A 217 -25.44 -76.39 71.61
CA ASP A 217 -25.91 -77.74 71.28
C ASP A 217 -25.13 -78.80 72.05
N ARG A 218 -23.80 -78.65 72.15
CA ARG A 218 -22.95 -79.54 72.95
C ARG A 218 -23.32 -79.50 74.44
N ASN A 219 -23.55 -78.32 75.01
CA ASN A 219 -23.94 -78.17 76.41
C ASN A 219 -25.35 -78.73 76.66
N ALA A 220 -26.29 -78.52 75.74
CA ALA A 220 -27.63 -79.07 75.81
C ALA A 220 -27.61 -80.61 75.76
N LEU A 221 -26.78 -81.20 74.90
CA LEU A 221 -26.57 -82.66 74.84
C LEU A 221 -25.95 -83.21 76.13
N LEU A 222 -24.95 -82.53 76.70
CA LEU A 222 -24.38 -82.91 77.99
C LEU A 222 -25.42 -82.86 79.10
N GLN A 223 -26.24 -81.82 79.13
CA GLN A 223 -27.32 -81.67 80.12
C GLN A 223 -28.40 -82.75 79.94
N GLN A 224 -28.78 -83.05 78.69
CA GLN A 224 -29.72 -84.13 78.38
C GLN A 224 -29.17 -85.49 78.80
N GLN A 225 -27.88 -85.74 78.57
CA GLN A 225 -27.22 -86.98 79.00
C GLN A 225 -27.24 -87.09 80.54
N GLN A 226 -26.86 -86.03 81.26
CA GLN A 226 -26.91 -86.00 82.72
C GLN A 226 -28.32 -86.20 83.27
N GLN A 227 -29.33 -85.60 82.63
CA GLN A 227 -30.73 -85.79 83.01
C GLN A 227 -31.19 -87.24 82.76
N SER A 228 -30.80 -87.85 81.63
CA SER A 228 -31.08 -89.26 81.33
C SER A 228 -30.40 -90.22 82.32
N GLU A 229 -29.13 -89.96 82.66
CA GLU A 229 -28.39 -90.72 83.67
C GLU A 229 -28.98 -90.56 85.07
N ALA A 230 -29.37 -89.34 85.46
CA ALA A 230 -30.05 -89.08 86.74
C ALA A 230 -31.43 -89.75 86.80
N ALA A 231 -32.20 -89.70 85.71
CA ALA A 231 -33.50 -90.38 85.62
C ALA A 231 -33.35 -91.91 85.70
N ARG A 232 -32.32 -92.47 85.06
CA ARG A 232 -31.98 -93.90 85.19
C ARG A 232 -31.58 -94.25 86.62
N ALA A 233 -30.72 -93.45 87.27
CA ALA A 233 -30.31 -93.68 88.65
C ALA A 233 -31.50 -93.60 89.63
N GLN A 234 -32.40 -92.62 89.45
CA GLN A 234 -33.62 -92.50 90.23
C GLN A 234 -34.56 -93.70 90.01
N ALA A 235 -34.71 -94.17 88.77
CA ALA A 235 -35.50 -95.37 88.47
C ALA A 235 -34.92 -96.62 89.16
N THR A 236 -33.59 -96.81 89.14
CA THR A 236 -32.93 -97.92 89.84
C THR A 236 -33.09 -97.82 91.37
N MET A 237 -32.99 -96.62 91.94
CA MET A 237 -33.25 -96.41 93.37
C MET A 237 -34.71 -96.68 93.75
N ALA A 238 -35.66 -96.27 92.91
CA ALA A 238 -37.08 -96.55 93.12
C ALA A 238 -37.39 -98.06 93.02
N GLU A 239 -36.75 -98.76 92.07
CA GLU A 239 -36.87 -100.22 91.93
C GLU A 239 -36.27 -100.96 93.15
N GLN A 240 -35.11 -100.53 93.65
CA GLN A 240 -34.54 -101.07 94.89
C GLN A 240 -35.40 -100.76 96.13
N ALA A 241 -35.98 -99.56 96.22
CA ALA A 241 -36.88 -99.21 97.31
C ALA A 241 -38.15 -100.06 97.27
N ALA A 242 -38.75 -100.26 96.10
CA ALA A 242 -39.90 -101.14 95.90
C ALA A 242 -39.57 -102.60 96.22
N ALA A 243 -38.39 -103.09 95.81
CA ALA A 243 -37.93 -104.44 96.16
C ALA A 243 -37.74 -104.60 97.67
N ASN A 244 -37.13 -103.63 98.36
CA ASN A 244 -36.97 -103.65 99.81
C ASN A 244 -38.33 -103.59 100.54
N GLN A 245 -39.26 -102.77 100.03
CA GLN A 245 -40.61 -102.68 100.58
C GLN A 245 -41.37 -104.01 100.39
N ALA A 246 -41.24 -104.66 99.23
CA ALA A 246 -41.82 -105.98 98.99
C ALA A 246 -41.22 -107.07 99.92
N VAL A 247 -39.92 -106.99 100.22
CA VAL A 247 -39.28 -107.89 101.21
C VAL A 247 -39.80 -107.62 102.62
N GLN A 248 -40.02 -106.35 103.00
CA GLN A 248 -40.61 -106.00 104.29
C GLN A 248 -42.08 -106.46 104.40
N GLU A 249 -42.88 -106.30 103.33
CA GLU A 249 -44.26 -106.77 103.26
C GLU A 249 -44.36 -108.30 103.33
N ALA A 250 -43.48 -109.02 102.62
CA ALA A 250 -43.38 -110.48 102.71
C ALA A 250 -42.97 -110.93 104.14
N GLY A 251 -42.05 -110.21 104.78
CA GLY A 251 -41.68 -110.44 106.17
C GLY A 251 -42.84 -110.23 107.15
N ALA A 252 -43.62 -109.16 106.97
CA ALA A 252 -44.79 -108.86 107.78
C ALA A 252 -45.92 -109.89 107.58
N GLN A 253 -46.14 -110.35 106.35
CA GLN A 253 -47.11 -111.41 106.05
C GLN A 253 -46.70 -112.76 106.65
N ALA A 254 -45.41 -113.11 106.64
CA ALA A 254 -44.91 -114.30 107.32
C ALA A 254 -45.10 -114.23 108.84
N GLN A 255 -44.91 -113.06 109.45
CA GLN A 255 -45.16 -112.84 110.89
C GLN A 255 -46.66 -112.91 111.22
N ALA A 256 -47.53 -112.35 110.39
CA ALA A 256 -48.98 -112.45 110.55
C ALA A 256 -49.49 -113.90 110.43
N ALA A 257 -48.94 -114.69 109.51
CA ALA A 257 -49.24 -116.11 109.38
C ALA A 257 -48.82 -116.93 110.61
N ALA A 258 -47.65 -116.62 111.20
CA ALA A 258 -47.20 -117.27 112.43
C ALA A 258 -48.11 -116.96 113.64
N ILE A 259 -48.57 -115.71 113.78
CA ILE A 259 -49.51 -115.30 114.83
C ILE A 259 -50.88 -115.97 114.65
N ALA A 260 -51.38 -116.07 113.41
CA ALA A 260 -52.62 -116.75 113.09
C ALA A 260 -52.57 -118.26 113.40
N GLN A 261 -51.43 -118.91 113.15
CA GLN A 261 -51.21 -120.32 113.54
C GLN A 261 -51.21 -120.49 115.07
N GLN A 262 -50.63 -119.52 115.81
CA GLN A 262 -50.58 -119.55 117.27
C GLN A 262 -51.96 -119.29 117.92
N GLN A 263 -52.81 -118.48 117.27
CA GLN A 263 -54.19 -118.22 117.70
C GLN A 263 -55.15 -119.37 117.36
N ALA A 264 -54.94 -120.08 116.25
CA ALA A 264 -55.70 -121.29 115.91
C ALA A 264 -55.45 -122.45 116.90
N ALA A 265 -54.26 -122.52 117.50
CA ALA A 265 -53.96 -123.48 118.57
C ALA A 265 -54.65 -123.15 119.91
N ALA A 266 -55.01 -121.88 120.15
CA ALA A 266 -55.75 -121.46 121.35
C ALA A 266 -57.27 -121.68 121.23
N ALA A 267 -57.82 -121.66 120.01
CA ALA A 267 -59.23 -121.98 119.75
C ALA A 267 -59.56 -123.49 119.85
N ALA A 268 -58.56 -124.33 120.09
CA ALA A 268 -58.73 -125.73 120.48
C ALA A 268 -59.06 -125.93 121.97
N ALA A 269 -59.13 -124.85 122.79
CA ALA A 269 -59.26 -124.97 124.25
C ALA A 269 -60.58 -124.47 124.87
N ASP A 270 -61.47 -123.81 124.12
CA ASP A 270 -62.70 -123.18 124.68
C ASP A 270 -64.03 -123.84 124.21
N ASN A 271 -63.96 -124.90 123.41
CA ASN A 271 -65.13 -125.70 122.98
C ASN A 271 -65.08 -127.12 123.58
N GLN A 272 -64.97 -127.20 124.91
CA GLN A 272 -65.22 -128.41 125.69
C GLN A 272 -65.57 -128.11 127.17
N THR A 273 -66.39 -127.10 127.44
CA THR A 273 -67.19 -126.98 128.69
C THR A 273 -68.27 -125.88 128.56
N ALA A 274 -69.22 -126.05 127.65
CA ALA A 274 -70.56 -125.46 127.75
C ALA A 274 -71.49 -126.17 126.75
N ASP A 275 -72.52 -126.83 127.28
CA ASP A 275 -73.63 -127.54 126.62
C ASP A 275 -73.28 -128.80 125.81
N ALA A 276 -73.62 -130.01 126.25
CA ALA A 276 -74.74 -130.42 127.10
C ALA A 276 -76.08 -129.85 126.64
N GLU A 277 -76.47 -130.11 125.38
CA GLU A 277 -77.73 -130.80 125.12
C GLU A 277 -77.87 -131.17 123.64
N VAL A 278 -78.29 -132.43 123.46
CA VAL A 278 -78.90 -133.01 122.27
C VAL A 278 -77.95 -133.68 121.26
N GLN A 279 -78.16 -134.99 121.24
CA GLN A 279 -78.14 -135.89 120.10
C GLN A 279 -76.81 -136.53 119.70
N GLU A 280 -76.73 -137.82 120.08
CA GLU A 280 -76.97 -138.93 119.14
C GLU A 280 -77.05 -138.55 117.66
N GLY A 281 -76.50 -139.39 116.80
CA GLY A 281 -77.04 -139.49 115.45
C GLY A 281 -76.10 -140.18 114.50
#